data_AF-A0A5C4LLV0-F1
#
_entry.id   AF-A0A5C4LLV0-F1
#
_cell.length_a   1.000
_cell.length_b   1.000
_cell.length_c   1.000
_cell.angle_alpha   90.00
_cell.angle_beta   90.00
_cell.angle_gamma   90.00
#
_symmetry.space_group_name_H-M   'P 1'
#
loop_
_entity.id
_entity.type
_entity.pdbx_description
1 polymer ?
#
loop_
_entity_poly.entity_id
_entity_poly.type
_entity_poly.pdbx_seq_one_letter_code
_entity_poly.pdbx_strand_id
1 'polypeptide(L)'
;MDQPFLYEFLYRGRPAGSAEAPAWHVILGQYVTLPGASNPQFTDSGALTPAQAEAAGYPLATVLAGIDAAALAGRDAALAEAEAARQERDAATADAAVARGERDAATADTAKARQDQEAAAAQAAEALTRITSERDAALADAAAARQDRDAAMATAAKAASEAPSRRDWAETVRQEGEARAAQSAVQVPPPALPAVSDRQFFQALAQAGTISQDEALAAVMTGVLPARIEAAVAGLPEAEQFAARMLLSGATTFDRHHPMVAQLGAALGYDDAALDALWAAAAAL
;
A
#
# COMPACT_ATOMS: atom_id res chain seq x y z
N MET A 1 -13.16 4.64 80.36
CA MET A 1 -11.76 5.12 80.27
C MET A 1 -11.62 6.06 81.44
N ASP A 2 -11.29 5.51 82.61
CA ASP A 2 -11.58 6.19 83.87
C ASP A 2 -10.29 6.69 84.55
N GLN A 3 -9.18 6.71 83.81
CA GLN A 3 -7.92 7.24 84.32
C GLN A 3 -7.77 8.73 83.93
N PRO A 4 -7.38 9.59 84.89
CA PRO A 4 -7.11 10.99 84.60
C PRO A 4 -5.91 11.11 83.67
N PHE A 5 -5.91 12.12 82.80
CA PHE A 5 -4.81 12.48 81.91
C PHE A 5 -4.41 13.94 82.11
N LEU A 6 -3.19 14.30 81.72
CA LEU A 6 -2.74 15.69 81.74
C LEU A 6 -3.55 16.51 80.73
N TYR A 7 -4.37 17.43 81.21
CA TYR A 7 -5.20 18.30 80.38
C TYR A 7 -4.53 19.66 80.13
N GLU A 8 -3.98 20.26 81.18
CA GLU A 8 -3.24 21.52 81.08
C GLU A 8 -1.98 21.49 81.95
N PHE A 9 -0.90 22.07 81.44
CA PHE A 9 0.32 22.33 82.20
C PHE A 9 0.70 23.79 82.04
N LEU A 10 0.80 24.50 83.16
CA LEU A 10 1.23 25.90 83.18
C LEU A 10 2.54 26.03 83.95
N TYR A 11 3.59 26.43 83.24
CA TYR A 11 4.86 26.81 83.84
C TYR A 11 4.99 28.34 83.87
N ARG A 12 5.15 28.91 85.07
CA ARG A 12 5.43 30.35 85.22
C ARG A 12 6.92 30.53 85.44
N GLY A 13 7.61 30.91 84.36
CA GLY A 13 9.03 31.23 84.39
C GLY A 13 9.33 32.38 85.35
N ARG A 14 10.58 32.43 85.85
CA ARG A 14 11.08 33.51 86.69
C ARG A 14 12.24 34.24 86.00
N PRO A 15 12.42 35.54 86.27
CA PRO A 15 13.62 36.25 85.85
C PRO A 15 14.88 35.58 86.44
N ALA A 16 15.98 35.64 85.69
CA ALA A 16 17.27 35.17 86.19
C ALA A 16 17.63 35.87 87.50
N GLY A 17 18.09 35.11 88.50
CA GLY A 17 18.45 35.61 89.83
C GLY A 17 17.29 35.72 90.83
N SER A 18 16.07 35.33 90.47
CA SER A 18 14.97 35.22 91.43
C SER A 18 15.23 34.09 92.44
N ALA A 19 14.97 34.36 93.72
CA ALA A 19 15.03 33.38 94.80
C ALA A 19 13.70 32.62 95.01
N GLU A 20 12.64 33.00 94.28
CA GLU A 20 11.35 32.31 94.36
C GLU A 20 11.42 30.96 93.65
N ALA A 21 10.84 29.93 94.27
CA ALA A 21 10.71 28.63 93.65
C ALA A 21 9.90 28.73 92.33
N PRO A 22 10.24 27.93 91.30
CA PRO A 22 9.45 27.86 90.08
C PRO A 22 7.99 27.50 90.38
N ALA A 23 7.05 28.30 89.86
CA ALA A 23 5.64 28.06 90.06
C ALA A 23 5.07 27.32 88.85
N TRP A 24 4.61 26.09 89.07
CA TRP A 24 3.94 25.28 88.05
C TRP A 24 2.69 24.64 88.64
N HIS A 25 1.69 24.44 87.78
CA HIS A 25 0.46 23.74 88.14
C HIS A 25 0.07 22.84 86.97
N VAL A 26 -0.62 21.75 87.29
CA VAL A 26 -1.25 20.87 86.32
C VAL A 26 -2.75 20.86 86.55
N ILE A 27 -3.51 20.67 85.48
CA ILE A 27 -4.93 20.34 85.52
C ILE A 27 -5.08 18.97 84.89
N LEU A 28 -5.71 18.04 85.62
CA LEU A 28 -5.99 16.71 85.14
C LEU A 28 -7.42 16.66 84.60
N GLY A 29 -7.57 16.13 83.39
CA GLY A 29 -8.85 15.89 82.76
C GLY A 29 -9.26 14.42 82.87
N GLN A 30 -10.55 14.16 82.96
CA GLN A 30 -11.09 12.80 82.93
C GLN A 30 -12.49 12.80 82.32
N TYR A 31 -12.82 11.73 81.60
CA TYR A 31 -14.19 11.48 81.14
C TYR A 31 -14.87 10.52 82.12
N VAL A 32 -15.93 11.00 82.79
CA VAL A 32 -16.69 10.23 83.78
C VAL A 32 -18.15 10.12 83.36
N THR A 33 -18.72 8.93 83.47
CA THR A 33 -20.17 8.74 83.29
C THR A 33 -20.86 8.96 84.63
N LEU A 34 -21.47 10.14 84.79
CA LEU A 34 -22.18 10.47 86.02
C LEU A 34 -23.46 9.62 86.18
N PRO A 35 -23.90 9.33 87.43
CA PRO A 35 -25.16 8.63 87.65
C PRO A 35 -26.33 9.33 86.97
N GLY A 36 -27.04 8.61 86.09
CA GLY A 36 -28.17 9.14 85.31
C GLY A 36 -27.81 9.83 84.00
N ALA A 37 -26.53 9.97 83.66
CA ALA A 37 -26.09 10.49 82.37
C ALA A 37 -26.06 9.38 81.31
N SER A 38 -26.52 9.68 80.09
CA SER A 38 -26.48 8.77 78.94
C SER A 38 -25.13 8.73 78.23
N ASN A 39 -24.31 9.78 78.40
CA ASN A 39 -23.00 9.93 77.76
C ASN A 39 -21.93 10.32 78.80
N PRO A 40 -20.66 9.94 78.60
CA PRO A 40 -19.53 10.40 79.41
C PRO A 40 -19.41 11.93 79.38
N GLN A 41 -19.12 12.54 80.52
CA GLN A 41 -18.89 13.97 80.67
C GLN A 41 -17.44 14.24 81.03
N PHE A 42 -16.87 15.31 80.47
CA PHE A 42 -15.54 15.78 80.83
C PHE A 42 -15.58 16.50 82.18
N THR A 43 -14.64 16.19 83.06
CA THR A 43 -14.42 16.90 84.33
C THR A 43 -12.93 17.15 84.51
N ASP A 44 -12.59 18.26 85.17
CA ASP A 44 -11.21 18.62 85.49
C ASP A 44 -10.98 18.70 87.01
N SER A 45 -9.72 18.57 87.43
CA SER A 45 -9.31 18.62 88.84
C SER A 45 -9.20 20.03 89.43
N GLY A 46 -9.36 21.08 88.60
CA GLY A 46 -8.77 22.40 88.87
C GLY A 46 -7.24 22.37 88.91
N ALA A 47 -6.64 23.53 89.17
CA ALA A 47 -5.18 23.69 89.25
C ALA A 47 -4.61 23.01 90.50
N LEU A 48 -3.83 21.96 90.31
CA LEU A 48 -3.11 21.26 91.37
C LEU A 48 -1.78 21.94 91.68
N THR A 49 -1.48 22.07 92.97
CA THR A 49 -0.14 22.47 93.42
C THR A 49 0.90 21.39 93.08
N PRO A 50 2.21 21.71 93.05
CA PRO A 50 3.27 20.72 92.80
C PRO A 50 3.15 19.44 93.64
N ALA A 51 2.92 19.57 94.95
CA ALA A 51 2.78 18.43 95.85
C ALA A 51 1.54 17.57 95.57
N GLN A 52 0.42 18.20 95.19
CA GLN A 52 -0.80 17.49 94.80
C GLN A 52 -0.62 16.75 93.47
N ALA A 53 0.06 17.37 92.52
CA ALA A 53 0.39 16.76 91.22
C ALA A 53 1.30 15.53 91.40
N GLU A 54 2.35 15.64 92.22
CA GLU A 54 3.24 14.52 92.56
C GLU A 54 2.49 13.37 93.22
N ALA A 55 1.63 13.66 94.20
CA ALA A 55 0.79 12.66 94.85
C ALA A 55 -0.20 11.99 93.89
N ALA A 56 -0.64 12.70 92.86
CA ALA A 56 -1.49 12.18 91.79
C ALA A 56 -0.72 11.41 90.70
N GLY A 57 0.61 11.26 90.81
CA GLY A 57 1.44 10.55 89.84
C GLY A 57 1.96 11.40 88.67
N TYR A 58 1.84 12.73 88.77
CA TYR A 58 2.27 13.70 87.76
C TYR A 58 3.39 14.61 88.27
N PRO A 59 4.57 14.08 88.66
CA PRO A 59 5.71 14.91 89.00
C PRO A 59 6.20 15.68 87.77
N LEU A 60 6.77 16.87 87.98
CA LEU A 60 7.22 17.77 86.91
C LEU A 60 8.12 17.06 85.87
N ALA A 61 9.06 16.22 86.31
CA ALA A 61 9.95 15.49 85.42
C ALA A 61 9.20 14.55 84.47
N THR A 62 8.16 13.86 84.96
CA THR A 62 7.32 12.98 84.13
C THR A 62 6.46 13.78 83.16
N VAL A 63 5.91 14.92 83.61
CA VAL A 63 5.11 15.82 82.75
C VAL A 63 5.96 16.34 81.58
N LEU A 64 7.15 16.87 81.87
CA LEU A 64 8.05 17.38 80.83
C LEU A 64 8.52 16.26 79.89
N ALA A 65 8.92 15.10 80.44
CA ALA A 65 9.32 13.96 79.61
C ALA A 65 8.18 13.48 78.69
N GLY A 66 6.94 13.50 79.17
CA GLY A 66 5.77 13.16 78.36
C GLY A 66 5.50 14.17 77.24
N ILE A 67 5.61 15.48 77.55
CA ILE A 67 5.48 16.55 76.56
C ILE A 67 6.57 16.46 75.50
N ASP A 68 7.83 16.28 75.91
CA ASP A 68 8.96 16.14 75.00
C ASP A 68 8.82 14.90 74.10
N ALA A 69 8.44 13.76 74.69
CA ALA A 69 8.19 12.53 73.93
C ALA A 69 7.06 12.72 72.90
N ALA A 70 5.95 13.37 73.29
CA ALA A 70 4.85 13.65 72.38
C ALA A 70 5.25 14.62 71.26
N ALA A 71 6.03 15.67 71.58
CA ALA A 71 6.52 16.62 70.59
C ALA A 71 7.49 15.97 69.59
N LEU A 72 8.40 15.11 70.07
CA LEU A 72 9.31 14.34 69.22
C LEU A 72 8.55 13.35 68.33
N ALA A 73 7.59 12.62 68.89
CA ALA A 73 6.73 11.72 68.11
C ALA A 73 5.95 12.48 67.03
N GLY A 74 5.39 13.65 67.36
CA GLY A 74 4.71 14.52 66.40
C GLY A 74 5.63 15.02 65.29
N ARG A 75 6.86 15.42 65.63
CA ARG A 75 7.88 15.81 64.64
C ARG A 75 8.23 14.66 63.72
N ASP A 76 8.47 13.47 64.27
CA ASP A 76 8.89 12.31 63.50
C ASP A 76 7.76 11.82 62.58
N ALA A 77 6.50 11.88 63.04
CA ALA A 77 5.33 11.64 62.20
C ALA A 77 5.23 12.66 61.05
N ALA A 78 5.38 13.96 61.34
CA ALA A 78 5.35 15.00 60.32
C ALA A 78 6.48 14.84 59.28
N LEU A 79 7.67 14.40 59.71
CA LEU A 79 8.78 14.09 58.79
C LEU A 79 8.48 12.89 57.90
N ALA A 80 7.86 11.84 58.45
CA ALA A 80 7.44 10.68 57.68
C ALA A 80 6.35 11.04 56.65
N GLU A 81 5.35 11.84 57.04
CA GLU A 81 4.33 12.35 56.13
C GLU A 81 4.93 13.22 55.02
N ALA A 82 5.86 14.11 55.37
CA ALA A 82 6.53 14.96 54.39
C ALA A 82 7.38 14.15 53.40
N GLU A 83 7.99 13.04 53.84
CA GLU A 83 8.72 12.13 52.97
C GLU A 83 7.79 11.36 52.03
N ALA A 84 6.67 10.83 52.54
CA ALA A 84 5.67 10.17 51.70
C ALA A 84 5.11 11.12 50.63
N ALA A 85 4.81 12.38 51.01
CA ALA A 85 4.34 13.39 50.07
C ALA A 85 5.39 13.76 49.00
N ARG A 86 6.69 13.77 49.36
CA ARG A 86 7.78 13.95 48.38
C ARG A 86 7.82 12.79 47.39
N GLN A 87 7.74 11.55 47.87
CA GLN A 87 7.74 10.36 47.03
C GLN A 87 6.56 10.34 46.06
N GLU A 88 5.36 10.69 46.53
CA GLU A 88 4.17 10.79 45.68
C GLU A 88 4.32 11.87 44.60
N ARG A 89 4.81 13.05 44.97
CA ARG A 89 5.07 14.13 44.00
C ARG A 89 6.11 13.74 42.95
N ASP A 90 7.19 13.07 43.38
CA ASP A 90 8.27 12.68 42.48
C ASP A 90 7.79 11.58 41.51
N ALA A 91 6.96 10.64 41.98
CA ALA A 91 6.27 9.66 41.14
C ALA A 91 5.32 10.33 40.13
N ALA A 92 4.46 11.25 40.58
CA ALA A 92 3.55 12.00 39.71
C ALA A 92 4.32 12.83 38.65
N THR A 93 5.50 13.35 39.00
CA THR A 93 6.36 14.08 38.07
C THR A 93 6.95 13.17 37.00
N ALA A 94 7.35 11.95 37.38
CA ALA A 94 7.83 10.93 36.45
C ALA A 94 6.73 10.50 35.47
N ASP A 95 5.52 10.20 35.97
CA ASP A 95 4.36 9.85 35.16
C ASP A 95 4.01 10.97 34.17
N ALA A 96 4.02 12.22 34.63
CA ALA A 96 3.79 13.38 33.78
C ALA A 96 4.87 13.55 32.69
N ALA A 97 6.11 13.15 32.96
CA ALA A 97 7.19 13.18 31.98
C ALA A 97 6.99 12.10 30.89
N VAL A 98 6.60 10.88 31.29
CA VAL A 98 6.24 9.81 30.34
C VAL A 98 5.09 10.24 29.44
N ALA A 99 4.00 10.75 30.03
CA ALA A 99 2.83 11.22 29.27
C ALA A 99 3.13 12.43 28.35
N ARG A 100 4.15 13.24 28.66
CA ARG A 100 4.64 14.27 27.72
C ARG A 100 5.36 13.63 26.53
N GLY A 101 6.28 12.69 26.79
CA GLY A 101 7.01 11.98 25.73
C GLY A 101 6.09 11.25 24.76
N GLU A 102 5.04 10.58 25.27
CA GLU A 102 4.05 9.90 24.44
C GLU A 102 3.25 10.88 23.55
N ARG A 103 2.86 12.04 24.10
CA ARG A 103 2.17 13.09 23.33
C ARG A 103 3.06 13.71 22.25
N ASP A 104 4.32 13.95 22.56
CA ASP A 104 5.28 14.50 21.61
C ASP A 104 5.51 13.51 20.44
N ALA A 105 5.66 12.22 20.75
CA ALA A 105 5.73 11.16 19.75
C ALA A 105 4.47 11.09 18.86
N ALA A 106 3.28 11.07 19.46
CA ALA A 106 2.02 11.04 18.70
C ALA A 106 1.83 12.29 17.82
N THR A 107 2.30 13.45 18.28
CA THR A 107 2.29 14.69 17.50
C THR A 107 3.24 14.60 16.30
N ALA A 108 4.44 14.05 16.50
CA ALA A 108 5.41 13.81 15.43
C ALA A 108 4.88 12.83 14.38
N ASP A 109 4.26 11.73 14.81
CA ASP A 109 3.65 10.74 13.90
C ASP A 109 2.51 11.37 13.08
N THR A 110 1.67 12.19 13.71
CA THR A 110 0.58 12.90 13.02
C THR A 110 1.13 13.91 12.01
N ALA A 111 2.18 14.64 12.35
CA ALA A 111 2.84 15.58 11.45
C ALA A 111 3.46 14.85 10.23
N LYS A 112 4.11 13.70 10.46
CA LYS A 112 4.65 12.86 9.40
C LYS A 112 3.54 12.33 8.48
N ALA A 113 2.46 11.80 9.04
CA ALA A 113 1.33 11.30 8.25
C ALA A 113 0.72 12.39 7.37
N ARG A 114 0.60 13.61 7.89
CA ARG A 114 0.16 14.77 7.11
C ARG A 114 1.12 15.10 5.97
N GLN A 115 2.42 15.12 6.23
CA GLN A 115 3.43 15.36 5.20
C GLN A 115 3.38 14.29 4.09
N ASP A 116 3.24 13.02 4.47
CA ASP A 116 3.14 11.91 3.52
C ASP A 116 1.86 12.02 2.69
N GLN A 117 0.73 12.44 3.29
CA GLN A 117 -0.53 12.70 2.57
C GLN A 117 -0.40 13.89 1.59
N GLU A 118 0.24 14.98 1.99
CA GLU A 118 0.47 16.14 1.13
C GLU A 118 1.39 15.78 -0.06
N ALA A 119 2.43 14.97 0.18
CA ALA A 119 3.30 14.46 -0.88
C ALA A 119 2.55 13.54 -1.85
N ALA A 120 1.73 12.62 -1.34
CA ALA A 120 0.89 11.75 -2.17
C ALA A 120 -0.13 12.54 -3.00
N ALA A 121 -0.74 13.58 -2.41
CA ALA A 121 -1.67 14.46 -3.12
C ALA A 121 -0.96 15.24 -4.24
N ALA A 122 0.26 15.73 -4.01
CA ALA A 122 1.06 16.40 -5.03
C ALA A 122 1.40 15.46 -6.20
N GLN A 123 1.83 14.23 -5.90
CA GLN A 123 2.10 13.21 -6.92
C GLN A 123 0.85 12.85 -7.72
N ALA A 124 -0.30 12.71 -7.06
CA ALA A 124 -1.57 12.44 -7.72
C ALA A 124 -2.01 13.59 -8.64
N ALA A 125 -1.81 14.85 -8.21
CA ALA A 125 -2.10 16.01 -9.03
C ALA A 125 -1.22 16.06 -10.29
N GLU A 126 0.09 15.80 -10.15
CA GLU A 126 1.01 15.74 -11.29
C GLU A 126 0.64 14.62 -12.26
N ALA A 127 0.30 13.43 -11.74
CA ALA A 127 -0.15 12.31 -12.56
C ALA A 127 -1.43 12.64 -13.33
N LEU A 128 -2.39 13.33 -12.70
CA LEU A 128 -3.61 13.76 -13.39
C LEU A 128 -3.31 14.78 -14.49
N THR A 129 -2.40 15.74 -14.25
CA THR A 129 -1.95 16.68 -15.29
C THR A 129 -1.34 15.94 -16.47
N ARG A 130 -0.47 14.95 -16.21
CA ARG A 130 0.15 14.13 -17.25
C ARG A 130 -0.89 13.37 -18.07
N ILE A 131 -1.79 12.64 -17.41
CA ILE A 131 -2.87 11.90 -18.06
C ILE A 131 -3.74 12.82 -18.91
N THR A 132 -4.04 14.01 -18.41
CA THR A 132 -4.82 15.02 -19.16
C THR A 132 -4.08 15.45 -20.42
N SER A 133 -2.79 15.75 -20.31
CA SER A 133 -1.97 16.17 -21.47
C SER A 133 -1.83 15.06 -22.52
N GLU A 134 -1.63 13.82 -22.10
CA GLU A 134 -1.54 12.66 -22.99
C GLU A 134 -2.87 12.40 -23.71
N ARG A 135 -3.99 12.51 -22.97
CA ARG A 135 -5.32 12.40 -23.55
C ARG A 135 -5.57 13.49 -24.59
N ASP A 136 -5.24 14.73 -24.28
CA ASP A 136 -5.48 15.86 -25.18
C ASP A 136 -4.61 15.75 -26.45
N ALA A 137 -3.37 15.27 -26.33
CA ALA A 137 -2.52 14.94 -27.46
C ALA A 137 -3.13 13.81 -28.32
N ALA A 138 -3.57 12.72 -27.71
CA ALA A 138 -4.19 11.61 -28.43
C ALA A 138 -5.50 12.02 -29.14
N LEU A 139 -6.28 12.94 -28.55
CA LEU A 139 -7.47 13.50 -29.18
C LEU A 139 -7.12 14.39 -30.38
N ALA A 140 -6.03 15.17 -30.30
CA ALA A 140 -5.53 15.97 -31.42
C ALA A 140 -5.06 15.08 -32.57
N ASP A 141 -4.29 14.03 -32.27
CA ASP A 141 -3.83 13.05 -33.26
C ASP A 141 -5.02 12.34 -33.94
N ALA A 142 -6.02 11.93 -33.16
CA ALA A 142 -7.23 11.32 -33.69
C ALA A 142 -8.04 12.28 -34.57
N ALA A 143 -8.06 13.58 -34.26
CA ALA A 143 -8.71 14.59 -35.08
C ALA A 143 -7.96 14.80 -36.42
N ALA A 144 -6.62 14.87 -36.39
CA ALA A 144 -5.79 14.96 -37.59
C ALA A 144 -6.00 13.75 -38.51
N ALA A 145 -5.99 12.54 -37.96
CA ALA A 145 -6.24 11.31 -38.74
C ALA A 145 -7.64 11.29 -39.38
N ARG A 146 -8.66 11.85 -38.72
CA ARG A 146 -10.00 12.00 -39.30
C ARG A 146 -9.98 12.99 -40.47
N GLN A 147 -9.30 14.13 -40.33
CA GLN A 147 -9.17 15.12 -41.39
C GLN A 147 -8.46 14.54 -42.61
N ASP A 148 -7.36 13.81 -42.42
CA ASP A 148 -6.63 13.15 -43.49
C ASP A 148 -7.48 12.13 -44.24
N ARG A 149 -8.25 11.31 -43.50
CA ARG A 149 -9.20 10.37 -44.09
C ARG A 149 -10.29 11.09 -44.89
N ASP A 150 -10.85 12.17 -44.37
CA ASP A 150 -11.90 12.91 -45.04
C ASP A 150 -11.36 13.60 -46.32
N ALA A 151 -10.13 14.10 -46.30
CA ALA A 151 -9.42 14.63 -47.48
C ALA A 151 -9.13 13.53 -48.53
N ALA A 152 -8.71 12.35 -48.09
CA ALA A 152 -8.51 11.19 -48.97
C ALA A 152 -9.84 10.76 -49.62
N MET A 153 -10.93 10.71 -48.85
CA MET A 153 -12.27 10.40 -49.35
C MET A 153 -12.76 11.44 -50.35
N ALA A 154 -12.53 12.74 -50.10
CA ALA A 154 -12.87 13.80 -51.05
C ALA A 154 -12.07 13.67 -52.36
N THR A 155 -10.79 13.33 -52.26
CA THR A 155 -9.93 13.08 -53.43
C THR A 155 -10.41 11.86 -54.22
N ALA A 156 -10.76 10.77 -53.54
CA ALA A 156 -11.33 9.57 -54.15
C ALA A 156 -12.69 9.85 -54.79
N ALA A 157 -13.55 10.65 -54.16
CA ALA A 157 -14.84 11.05 -54.71
C ALA A 157 -14.67 11.91 -55.98
N LYS A 158 -13.71 12.85 -55.98
CA LYS A 158 -13.36 13.63 -57.17
C LYS A 158 -12.87 12.71 -58.30
N ALA A 159 -11.92 11.82 -58.00
CA ALA A 159 -11.41 10.85 -58.98
C ALA A 159 -12.53 9.94 -59.53
N ALA A 160 -13.48 9.51 -58.68
CA ALA A 160 -14.64 8.73 -59.10
C ALA A 160 -15.61 9.54 -59.98
N SER A 161 -15.72 10.85 -59.78
CA SER A 161 -16.53 11.73 -60.63
C SER A 161 -15.90 12.01 -62.00
N GLU A 162 -14.56 11.99 -62.07
CA GLU A 162 -13.78 12.15 -63.31
C GLU A 162 -13.56 10.81 -64.03
N ALA A 163 -13.83 9.68 -63.37
CA ALA A 163 -13.73 8.36 -63.97
C ALA A 163 -14.76 8.19 -65.11
N PRO A 164 -14.40 7.45 -66.18
CA PRO A 164 -15.32 7.16 -67.27
C PRO A 164 -16.63 6.55 -66.73
N SER A 165 -17.76 6.82 -67.37
CA SER A 165 -19.03 6.27 -66.90
C SER A 165 -18.99 4.73 -66.95
N ARG A 166 -19.86 4.05 -66.17
CA ARG A 166 -20.00 2.58 -66.24
C ARG A 166 -20.26 2.06 -67.67
N ARG A 167 -20.81 2.90 -68.56
CA ARG A 167 -20.98 2.57 -69.98
C ARG A 167 -19.67 2.69 -70.76
N ASP A 168 -18.90 3.75 -70.53
CA ASP A 168 -17.58 3.95 -71.16
C ASP A 168 -16.60 2.85 -70.72
N TRP A 169 -16.57 2.49 -69.43
CA TRP A 169 -15.78 1.36 -68.93
C TRP A 169 -16.19 0.03 -69.57
N ALA A 170 -17.49 -0.22 -69.76
CA ALA A 170 -17.98 -1.44 -70.40
C ALA A 170 -17.67 -1.49 -71.91
N GLU A 171 -17.47 -0.34 -72.55
CA GLU A 171 -17.06 -0.23 -73.95
C GLU A 171 -15.54 -0.43 -74.08
N THR A 172 -14.74 0.17 -73.19
CA THR A 172 -13.28 0.01 -73.14
C THR A 172 -12.88 -1.43 -72.78
N VAL A 173 -13.50 -2.04 -71.77
CA VAL A 173 -13.22 -3.44 -71.40
C VAL A 173 -13.66 -4.42 -72.49
N ARG A 174 -14.69 -4.07 -73.28
CA ARG A 174 -15.10 -4.86 -74.46
C ARG A 174 -14.04 -4.75 -75.57
N GLN A 175 -13.52 -3.55 -75.84
CA GLN A 175 -12.43 -3.36 -76.81
C GLN A 175 -11.12 -4.02 -76.37
N GLU A 176 -10.75 -3.94 -75.10
CA GLU A 176 -9.54 -4.58 -74.56
C GLU A 176 -9.71 -6.11 -74.44
N GLY A 177 -10.92 -6.58 -74.13
CA GLY A 177 -11.28 -7.99 -74.14
C GLY A 177 -11.24 -8.59 -75.55
N GLU A 178 -11.72 -7.87 -76.56
CA GLU A 178 -11.62 -8.25 -77.97
C GLU A 178 -10.17 -8.22 -78.48
N ALA A 179 -9.34 -7.29 -78.00
CA ALA A 179 -7.91 -7.23 -78.31
C ALA A 179 -7.09 -8.35 -77.64
N ARG A 180 -7.43 -8.72 -76.39
CA ARG A 180 -6.73 -9.76 -75.62
C ARG A 180 -7.20 -11.17 -75.98
N ALA A 181 -8.47 -11.33 -76.38
CA ALA A 181 -9.01 -12.59 -76.90
C ALA A 181 -8.40 -12.99 -78.26
N ALA A 182 -7.77 -12.05 -78.98
CA ALA A 182 -7.06 -12.34 -80.23
C ALA A 182 -5.61 -12.83 -80.01
N GLN A 183 -5.07 -12.84 -78.78
CA GLN A 183 -3.63 -13.05 -78.55
C GLN A 183 -3.23 -14.11 -77.52
N SER A 184 -4.14 -14.88 -76.93
CA SER A 184 -3.74 -16.00 -76.06
C SER A 184 -4.80 -17.10 -76.03
N ALA A 185 -4.75 -17.98 -77.02
CA ALA A 185 -5.22 -19.35 -76.88
C ALA A 185 -4.00 -20.25 -76.65
N VAL A 186 -4.17 -21.25 -75.77
CA VAL A 186 -3.20 -22.27 -75.35
C VAL A 186 -2.37 -21.90 -74.11
N GLN A 187 -2.89 -22.27 -72.93
CA GLN A 187 -2.07 -23.06 -72.01
C GLN A 187 -2.97 -24.02 -71.22
N VAL A 188 -2.69 -25.31 -71.38
CA VAL A 188 -3.32 -26.42 -70.67
C VAL A 188 -2.78 -26.42 -69.23
N PRO A 189 -3.62 -26.42 -68.18
CA PRO A 189 -3.14 -26.48 -66.81
C PRO A 189 -2.43 -27.82 -66.56
N PRO A 190 -1.19 -27.82 -66.01
CA PRO A 190 -0.56 -29.03 -65.52
C PRO A 190 -1.34 -29.60 -64.32
N PRO A 191 -1.23 -30.91 -64.03
CA PRO A 191 -2.02 -31.57 -62.99
C PRO A 191 -1.79 -30.91 -61.62
N ALA A 192 -2.86 -30.38 -61.03
CA ALA A 192 -2.81 -29.68 -59.76
C ALA A 192 -2.46 -30.64 -58.61
N LEU A 193 -1.35 -30.36 -57.92
CA LEU A 193 -1.11 -30.92 -56.59
C LEU A 193 -2.24 -30.43 -55.65
N PRO A 194 -2.86 -31.32 -54.85
CA PRO A 194 -3.98 -30.92 -53.99
C PRO A 194 -3.51 -29.93 -52.92
N ALA A 195 -4.39 -29.02 -52.52
CA ALA A 195 -4.16 -28.15 -51.38
C ALA A 195 -3.96 -29.01 -50.12
N VAL A 196 -2.94 -28.68 -49.33
CA VAL A 196 -2.61 -29.41 -48.09
C VAL A 196 -3.13 -28.61 -46.90
N SER A 197 -3.66 -29.29 -45.89
CA SER A 197 -4.08 -28.64 -44.66
C SER A 197 -2.88 -28.12 -43.86
N ASP A 198 -3.13 -27.17 -42.97
CA ASP A 198 -2.15 -26.63 -42.04
C ASP A 198 -1.36 -27.71 -41.29
N ARG A 199 -2.09 -28.70 -40.76
CA ARG A 199 -1.51 -29.87 -40.10
C ARG A 199 -0.61 -30.69 -41.03
N GLN A 200 -1.06 -30.97 -42.25
CA GLN A 200 -0.28 -31.76 -43.23
C GLN A 200 1.01 -31.02 -43.64
N PHE A 201 0.94 -29.71 -43.80
CA PHE A 201 2.09 -28.87 -44.15
C PHE A 201 3.18 -28.88 -43.06
N PHE A 202 2.82 -28.57 -41.81
CA PHE A 202 3.79 -28.58 -40.70
C PHE A 202 4.29 -29.98 -40.36
N GLN A 203 3.44 -31.01 -40.48
CA GLN A 203 3.86 -32.40 -40.29
C GLN A 203 4.88 -32.85 -41.36
N ALA A 204 4.68 -32.47 -42.62
CA ALA A 204 5.63 -32.78 -43.69
C ALA A 204 6.97 -32.05 -43.50
N LEU A 205 6.96 -30.79 -43.03
CA LEU A 205 8.19 -30.04 -42.71
C LEU A 205 8.98 -30.67 -41.56
N ALA A 206 8.31 -31.23 -40.56
CA ALA A 206 8.97 -31.98 -39.48
C ALA A 206 9.54 -33.31 -39.98
N GLN A 207 8.83 -34.04 -40.83
CA GLN A 207 9.32 -35.28 -41.44
C GLN A 207 10.51 -35.04 -42.38
N ALA A 208 10.55 -33.87 -43.05
CA ALA A 208 11.68 -33.43 -43.86
C ALA A 208 12.88 -32.90 -43.03
N GLY A 209 12.74 -32.79 -41.71
CA GLY A 209 13.80 -32.33 -40.80
C GLY A 209 14.05 -30.81 -40.85
N THR A 210 13.14 -30.04 -41.45
CA THR A 210 13.28 -28.58 -41.57
C THR A 210 12.93 -27.87 -40.27
N ILE A 211 11.97 -28.41 -39.54
CA ILE A 211 11.57 -28.00 -38.18
C ILE A 211 11.54 -29.22 -37.27
N SER A 212 11.62 -29.04 -35.96
CA SER A 212 11.45 -30.13 -35.00
C SER A 212 9.97 -30.56 -34.88
N GLN A 213 9.74 -31.77 -34.37
CA GLN A 213 8.38 -32.28 -34.14
C GLN A 213 7.62 -31.43 -33.12
N ASP A 214 8.31 -30.92 -32.09
CA ASP A 214 7.74 -30.04 -31.08
C ASP A 214 7.33 -28.69 -31.67
N GLU A 215 8.13 -28.14 -32.59
CA GLU A 215 7.78 -26.91 -33.32
C GLU A 215 6.59 -27.11 -34.25
N ALA A 216 6.49 -28.26 -34.93
CA ALA A 216 5.34 -28.57 -35.78
C ALA A 216 4.05 -28.73 -34.97
N LEU A 217 4.10 -29.35 -33.80
CA LEU A 217 2.95 -29.45 -32.89
C LEU A 217 2.55 -28.08 -32.35
N ALA A 218 3.53 -27.24 -31.96
CA ALA A 218 3.26 -25.89 -31.48
C ALA A 218 2.61 -25.02 -32.58
N ALA A 219 3.07 -25.12 -33.83
CA ALA A 219 2.49 -24.41 -34.96
C ALA A 219 1.02 -24.78 -35.16
N VAL A 220 0.68 -26.07 -35.18
CA VAL A 220 -0.69 -26.54 -35.42
C VAL A 220 -1.62 -26.31 -34.23
N MET A 221 -1.13 -26.48 -32.99
CA MET A 221 -1.96 -26.38 -31.78
C MET A 221 -2.15 -24.95 -31.29
N THR A 222 -1.14 -24.10 -31.46
CA THR A 222 -1.10 -22.76 -30.83
C THR A 222 -0.89 -21.63 -31.83
N GLY A 223 -0.68 -21.93 -33.11
CA GLY A 223 -0.39 -20.92 -34.14
C GLY A 223 1.00 -20.29 -34.02
N VAL A 224 1.87 -20.86 -33.18
CA VAL A 224 3.24 -20.32 -32.97
C VAL A 224 4.13 -20.73 -34.13
N LEU A 225 4.60 -19.74 -34.89
CA LEU A 225 5.41 -19.98 -36.06
C LEU A 225 6.81 -20.50 -35.66
N PRO A 226 7.29 -21.63 -36.24
CA PRO A 226 8.62 -22.15 -35.98
C PRO A 226 9.72 -21.12 -36.29
N ALA A 227 10.79 -21.11 -35.49
CA ALA A 227 11.84 -20.09 -35.56
C ALA A 227 12.49 -19.99 -36.96
N ARG A 228 12.62 -21.13 -37.65
CA ARG A 228 13.17 -21.18 -39.00
C ARG A 228 12.27 -20.53 -40.05
N ILE A 229 10.96 -20.62 -39.86
CA ILE A 229 9.97 -20.02 -40.76
C ILE A 229 9.82 -18.53 -40.45
N GLU A 230 9.85 -18.14 -39.17
CA GLU A 230 9.90 -16.72 -38.78
C GLU A 230 11.16 -16.03 -39.34
N ALA A 231 12.31 -16.70 -39.33
CA ALA A 231 13.55 -16.18 -39.94
C ALA A 231 13.43 -16.01 -41.46
N ALA A 232 12.72 -16.92 -42.15
CA ALA A 232 12.44 -16.80 -43.58
C ALA A 232 11.47 -15.64 -43.87
N VAL A 233 10.45 -15.44 -43.03
CA VAL A 233 9.51 -14.30 -43.12
C VAL A 233 10.21 -12.97 -42.85
N ALA A 234 11.15 -12.92 -41.90
CA ALA A 234 11.96 -11.72 -41.63
C ALA A 234 12.86 -11.31 -42.80
N GLY A 235 13.18 -12.23 -43.71
CA GLY A 235 13.91 -11.95 -44.95
C GLY A 235 13.08 -11.33 -46.07
N LEU A 236 11.75 -11.28 -45.93
CA LEU A 236 10.85 -10.65 -46.90
C LEU A 236 10.82 -9.11 -46.74
N PRO A 237 10.45 -8.35 -47.78
CA PRO A 237 10.25 -6.91 -47.67
C PRO A 237 9.27 -6.56 -46.53
N GLU A 238 9.57 -5.51 -45.77
CA GLU A 238 8.81 -5.13 -44.55
C GLU A 238 7.30 -5.02 -44.79
N ALA A 239 6.88 -4.54 -45.97
CA ALA A 239 5.49 -4.43 -46.38
C ALA A 239 4.76 -5.78 -46.52
N GLU A 240 5.48 -6.87 -46.77
CA GLU A 240 4.94 -8.22 -47.01
C GLU A 240 5.03 -9.12 -45.77
N GLN A 241 5.88 -8.80 -44.79
CA GLN A 241 6.09 -9.62 -43.60
C GLN A 241 4.81 -9.81 -42.76
N PHE A 242 4.02 -8.75 -42.60
CA PHE A 242 2.77 -8.83 -41.83
C PHE A 242 1.73 -9.73 -42.52
N ALA A 243 1.58 -9.61 -43.84
CA ALA A 243 0.69 -10.47 -44.61
C ALA A 243 1.15 -11.93 -44.60
N ALA A 244 2.46 -12.17 -44.66
CA ALA A 244 3.05 -13.50 -44.57
C ALA A 244 2.81 -14.16 -43.21
N ARG A 245 3.03 -13.45 -42.09
CA ARG A 245 2.72 -13.97 -40.75
C ARG A 245 1.23 -14.26 -40.57
N MET A 246 0.37 -13.35 -41.02
CA MET A 246 -1.07 -13.50 -40.90
C MET A 246 -1.59 -14.70 -41.71
N LEU A 247 -1.03 -14.96 -42.88
CA LEU A 247 -1.38 -16.15 -43.67
C LEU A 247 -0.81 -17.42 -43.04
N LEU A 248 0.45 -17.44 -42.59
CA LEU A 248 1.06 -18.65 -42.01
C LEU A 248 0.48 -19.05 -40.66
N SER A 249 -0.02 -18.09 -39.88
CA SER A 249 -0.65 -18.36 -38.58
C SER A 249 -2.17 -18.57 -38.68
N GLY A 250 -2.81 -18.18 -39.79
CA GLY A 250 -4.27 -18.17 -39.94
C GLY A 250 -4.82 -19.00 -41.11
N ALA A 251 -3.97 -19.48 -42.02
CA ALA A 251 -4.40 -20.33 -43.11
C ALA A 251 -4.71 -21.74 -42.61
N THR A 252 -5.91 -22.23 -42.95
CA THR A 252 -6.31 -23.61 -42.68
C THR A 252 -5.89 -24.57 -43.80
N THR A 253 -5.56 -24.02 -44.98
CA THR A 253 -5.14 -24.75 -46.18
C THR A 253 -4.07 -23.96 -46.94
N PHE A 254 -3.10 -24.66 -47.51
CA PHE A 254 -2.01 -24.11 -48.32
C PHE A 254 -2.06 -24.67 -49.75
N ASP A 255 -2.09 -23.76 -50.72
CA ASP A 255 -2.00 -24.08 -52.15
C ASP A 255 -0.55 -23.95 -52.64
N ARG A 256 -0.05 -24.97 -53.32
CA ARG A 256 1.31 -25.00 -53.90
C ARG A 256 1.57 -23.85 -54.88
N HIS A 257 0.54 -23.40 -55.59
CA HIS A 257 0.64 -22.35 -56.61
C HIS A 257 0.49 -20.94 -56.03
N HIS A 258 0.33 -20.81 -54.71
CA HIS A 258 0.28 -19.50 -54.09
C HIS A 258 1.66 -18.83 -54.18
N PRO A 259 1.78 -17.57 -54.66
CA PRO A 259 3.08 -16.92 -54.90
C PRO A 259 3.95 -16.85 -53.64
N MET A 260 3.32 -16.76 -52.47
CA MET A 260 4.02 -16.76 -51.19
C MET A 260 4.63 -18.11 -50.78
N VAL A 261 4.07 -19.24 -51.25
CA VAL A 261 4.63 -20.58 -50.99
C VAL A 261 5.96 -20.75 -51.75
N ALA A 262 6.03 -20.26 -52.99
CA ALA A 262 7.27 -20.26 -53.76
C ALA A 262 8.35 -19.37 -53.11
N GLN A 263 7.96 -18.18 -52.64
CA GLN A 263 8.88 -17.26 -51.94
C GLN A 263 9.39 -17.82 -50.61
N LEU A 264 8.50 -18.40 -49.79
CA LEU A 264 8.87 -18.98 -48.50
C LEU A 264 9.71 -20.25 -48.69
N GLY A 265 9.39 -21.08 -49.68
CA GLY A 265 10.15 -22.26 -50.03
C GLY A 265 11.58 -21.92 -50.44
N ALA A 266 11.75 -20.91 -51.29
CA ALA A 266 13.08 -20.41 -51.66
C ALA A 266 13.86 -19.87 -50.45
N ALA A 267 13.20 -19.14 -49.55
CA ALA A 267 13.83 -18.62 -48.32
C ALA A 267 14.23 -19.74 -47.33
N LEU A 268 13.50 -20.87 -47.33
CA LEU A 268 13.83 -22.07 -46.55
C LEU A 268 14.88 -22.97 -47.24
N GLY A 269 15.28 -22.64 -48.47
CA GLY A 269 16.29 -23.37 -49.24
C GLY A 269 15.75 -24.54 -50.07
N TYR A 270 14.44 -24.60 -50.30
CA TYR A 270 13.83 -25.56 -51.21
C TYR A 270 13.82 -25.02 -52.64
N ASP A 271 14.19 -25.85 -53.60
CA ASP A 271 13.90 -25.59 -55.01
C ASP A 271 12.48 -26.06 -55.37
N ASP A 272 12.02 -25.70 -56.57
CA ASP A 272 10.65 -25.95 -57.03
C ASP A 272 10.30 -27.45 -57.02
N ALA A 273 11.27 -28.31 -57.35
CA ALA A 273 11.12 -29.77 -57.36
C ALA A 273 11.05 -30.35 -55.93
N ALA A 274 11.84 -29.82 -54.99
CA ALA A 274 11.82 -30.23 -53.60
C ALA A 274 10.54 -29.77 -52.88
N LEU A 275 9.99 -28.61 -53.26
CA LEU A 275 8.66 -28.18 -52.80
C LEU A 275 7.54 -29.06 -53.32
N ASP A 276 7.60 -29.49 -54.59
CA ASP A 276 6.61 -30.41 -55.16
C ASP A 276 6.66 -31.78 -54.47
N ALA A 277 7.86 -32.28 -54.18
CA ALA A 277 8.05 -33.50 -53.40
C ALA A 277 7.50 -33.38 -51.97
N LEU A 278 7.73 -32.23 -51.32
CA LEU A 278 7.17 -31.92 -50.00
C LEU A 278 5.64 -31.89 -50.03
N TRP A 279 5.04 -31.26 -51.05
CA TRP A 279 3.59 -31.18 -51.21
C TRP A 279 2.96 -32.54 -51.49
N ALA A 280 3.59 -33.37 -52.32
CA ALA A 280 3.14 -34.73 -52.58
C ALA A 280 3.22 -35.62 -51.31
N ALA A 281 4.27 -35.46 -50.51
CA ALA A 281 4.40 -36.15 -49.23
C ALA A 281 3.35 -35.67 -48.21
N ALA A 282 3.14 -34.35 -48.12
CA ALA A 282 2.14 -33.74 -47.24
C ALA A 282 0.71 -34.18 -47.60
N ALA A 283 0.39 -34.27 -48.89
CA ALA A 283 -0.92 -34.73 -49.36
C ALA A 283 -1.23 -36.20 -49.05
N ALA A 284 -0.20 -37.01 -48.73
CA ALA A 284 -0.33 -38.42 -48.38
C ALA A 284 -0.47 -38.68 -46.86
N LEU A 285 -0.42 -37.63 -46.03
CA LEU A 285 -0.55 -37.68 -44.56
C LEU A 285 -1.99 -37.42 -44.10
#